data_AF-A0A7G8J3M7-F1
#
_entry.id   AF-A0A7G8J3M7-F1
#
_cell.length_a   1.000
_cell.length_b   1.000
_cell.length_c   1.000
_cell.angle_alpha   90.00
_cell.angle_beta   90.00
_cell.angle_gamma   90.00
#
_symmetry.space_group_name_H-M   'P 1'
#
loop_
_entity.id
_entity.type
_entity.pdbx_description
1 polymer ?
#
loop_
_entity_poly.entity_id
_entity_poly.type
_entity_poly.pdbx_seq_one_letter_code
_entity_poly.pdbx_strand_id
1 'polypeptide(L)'
;MITIDTITKFISLVRGGMPQASAATAVGRDVNALRLWIQRNGMEMPHVRKPVTGDVMSYVDAYRSGRMTQKEIAIACGCSGPYVSKMLAQYTDEHIRSKQVKAFRQIIDHIKQNGGRPKATARLLGIPFNSTKFYTYVREQGIDLLTHQFAGLEYGSWLVVAGDWTKQGSNYFVRALCKKCGNTFDGVSLTNLRSGKSTCCHNCSIGYTHGRLQVKCLTTGDTFKSIRNFADAIDMSDAYQTLRLQLKQQPSIVINDREYSLIHS
;
A
#
# COMPACT_ATOMS: atom_id res chain seq x y z
N MET A 1 34.86 11.95 -63.88
CA MET A 1 33.38 11.99 -63.93
C MET A 1 32.83 10.87 -63.04
N ILE A 2 31.81 11.14 -62.23
CA ILE A 2 31.12 10.10 -61.43
C ILE A 2 30.01 9.51 -62.29
N THR A 3 30.03 8.19 -62.48
CA THR A 3 29.03 7.45 -63.27
C THR A 3 28.07 6.68 -62.37
N ILE A 4 26.91 6.30 -62.91
CA ILE A 4 25.90 5.48 -62.22
C ILE A 4 26.51 4.14 -61.76
N ASP A 5 27.39 3.53 -62.56
CA ASP A 5 28.07 2.27 -62.19
C ASP A 5 28.98 2.43 -60.98
N THR A 6 29.68 3.57 -60.88
CA THR A 6 30.54 3.89 -59.73
C THR A 6 29.69 3.98 -58.46
N ILE A 7 28.52 4.61 -58.55
CA ILE A 7 27.58 4.80 -57.44
C ILE A 7 26.91 3.48 -57.05
N THR A 8 26.55 2.66 -58.03
CA THR A 8 25.94 1.34 -57.81
C THR A 8 26.91 0.42 -57.09
N LYS A 9 28.19 0.40 -57.52
CA LYS A 9 29.26 -0.36 -56.85
C LYS A 9 29.55 0.16 -55.44
N PHE A 10 29.52 1.48 -55.24
CA PHE A 10 29.66 2.06 -53.91
C PHE A 10 28.51 1.63 -52.97
N ILE A 11 27.26 1.73 -53.44
CA ILE A 11 26.07 1.31 -52.68
C ILE A 11 26.13 -0.18 -52.34
N SER A 12 26.52 -1.04 -53.29
CA SER A 12 26.61 -2.48 -53.04
C SER A 12 27.67 -2.82 -51.99
N LEU A 13 28.82 -2.15 -52.00
CA LEU A 13 29.87 -2.34 -50.99
C LEU A 13 29.41 -1.90 -49.60
N VAL A 14 28.75 -0.76 -49.49
CA VAL A 14 28.24 -0.26 -48.19
C VAL A 14 27.10 -1.14 -47.66
N ARG A 15 26.20 -1.60 -48.53
CA ARG A 15 25.15 -2.56 -48.16
C ARG A 15 25.72 -3.93 -47.78
N GLY A 16 26.85 -4.32 -48.35
CA GLY A 16 27.62 -5.51 -47.98
C GLY A 16 28.39 -5.39 -46.67
N GLY A 17 28.24 -4.28 -45.93
CA GLY A 17 28.83 -4.09 -44.60
C GLY A 17 30.11 -3.26 -44.57
N MET A 18 30.62 -2.80 -45.73
CA MET A 18 31.84 -2.01 -45.80
C MET A 18 31.61 -0.56 -45.32
N PRO A 19 32.48 0.01 -44.46
CA PRO A 19 32.41 1.42 -44.09
C PRO A 19 32.46 2.34 -45.32
N GLN A 20 31.68 3.43 -45.31
CA GLN A 20 31.57 4.35 -46.44
C GLN A 20 32.92 4.89 -46.93
N ALA A 21 33.85 5.22 -46.02
CA ALA A 21 35.18 5.70 -46.39
C ALA A 21 35.97 4.63 -47.18
N SER A 22 35.98 3.39 -46.71
CA SER A 22 36.64 2.27 -47.38
C SER A 22 35.99 1.93 -48.72
N ALA A 23 34.65 1.97 -48.80
CA ALA A 23 33.91 1.76 -50.03
C ALA A 23 34.19 2.86 -51.07
N ALA A 24 34.35 4.11 -50.63
CA ALA A 24 34.69 5.25 -51.49
C ALA A 24 36.10 5.07 -52.10
N THR A 25 37.08 4.70 -51.28
CA THR A 25 38.43 4.38 -51.73
C THR A 25 38.43 3.22 -52.73
N ALA A 26 37.63 2.17 -52.48
CA ALA A 26 37.52 1.00 -53.36
C ALA A 26 36.91 1.31 -54.75
N VAL A 27 36.13 2.39 -54.87
CA VAL A 27 35.64 2.90 -56.16
C VAL A 27 36.48 4.06 -56.70
N GLY A 28 37.61 4.37 -56.06
CA GLY A 28 38.56 5.40 -56.51
C GLY A 28 38.00 6.82 -56.41
N ARG A 29 37.18 7.11 -55.39
CA ARG A 29 36.51 8.40 -55.21
C ARG A 29 36.56 8.88 -53.77
N ASP A 30 36.44 10.18 -53.61
CA ASP A 30 36.24 10.82 -52.30
C ASP A 30 34.79 10.64 -51.83
N VAL A 31 34.60 10.39 -50.53
CA VAL A 31 33.27 10.09 -49.96
C VAL A 31 32.34 11.31 -50.02
N ASN A 32 32.88 12.53 -49.94
CA ASN A 32 32.08 13.76 -50.04
C ASN A 32 31.65 14.02 -51.48
N ALA A 33 32.51 13.71 -52.45
CA ALA A 33 32.16 13.78 -53.87
C ALA A 33 31.01 12.81 -54.23
N LEU A 34 31.05 11.58 -53.70
CA LEU A 34 29.95 10.61 -53.85
C LEU A 34 28.66 11.08 -53.17
N ARG A 35 28.76 11.62 -51.95
CA ARG A 35 27.61 12.16 -51.20
C ARG A 35 26.91 13.29 -51.95
N LEU A 36 27.67 14.25 -52.48
CA LEU A 36 27.13 15.38 -53.24
C LEU A 36 26.45 14.90 -54.53
N TRP A 37 27.02 13.90 -55.21
CA TRP A 37 26.40 13.32 -56.39
C TRP A 37 25.07 12.62 -56.05
N ILE A 38 25.05 11.81 -54.99
CA ILE A 38 23.86 11.08 -54.52
C ILE A 38 22.73 12.06 -54.15
N GLN A 39 23.06 13.12 -53.41
CA GLN A 39 22.10 14.18 -53.03
C GLN A 39 21.55 14.93 -54.25
N ARG A 40 22.40 15.30 -55.21
CA ARG A 40 21.98 15.99 -56.44
C ARG A 40 21.03 15.17 -57.31
N ASN A 41 21.10 13.84 -57.21
CA ASN A 41 20.24 12.91 -57.93
C ASN A 41 19.06 12.41 -57.09
N GLY A 42 18.78 13.03 -55.93
CA GLY A 42 17.63 12.68 -55.07
C GLY A 42 17.71 11.28 -54.45
N MET A 43 18.89 10.67 -54.40
CA MET A 43 19.09 9.35 -53.80
C MET A 43 19.46 9.47 -52.32
N GLU A 44 19.11 8.45 -51.53
CA GLU A 44 19.53 8.38 -50.13
C GLU A 44 20.93 7.78 -50.01
N MET A 45 21.74 8.35 -49.10
CA MET A 45 23.09 7.83 -48.85
C MET A 45 23.00 6.43 -48.23
N PRO A 46 23.70 5.41 -48.77
CA PRO A 46 23.66 4.07 -48.20
C PRO A 46 24.32 4.09 -46.82
N HIS A 47 23.64 3.56 -45.80
CA HIS A 47 24.20 3.35 -44.48
C HIS A 47 24.55 1.88 -44.29
N VAL A 48 25.63 1.60 -43.54
CA VAL A 48 25.90 0.25 -43.08
C VAL A 48 24.75 -0.15 -42.15
N ARG A 49 23.80 -0.94 -42.66
CA ARG A 49 22.89 -1.68 -41.78
C ARG A 49 23.74 -2.73 -41.09
N LYS A 50 24.34 -2.38 -39.95
CA LYS A 50 24.94 -3.40 -39.09
C LYS A 50 23.81 -4.33 -38.63
N PRO A 51 23.87 -5.64 -38.93
CA PRO A 51 23.10 -6.59 -38.15
C PRO A 51 23.79 -6.64 -36.80
N VAL A 52 23.30 -5.86 -35.83
CA VAL A 52 23.71 -5.98 -34.43
C VAL A 52 22.92 -7.17 -33.88
N THR A 53 23.34 -8.39 -34.20
CA THR A 53 22.71 -9.61 -33.70
C THR A 53 23.29 -9.94 -32.34
N GLY A 54 22.55 -9.50 -31.31
CA GLY A 54 22.72 -9.82 -29.90
C GLY A 54 21.87 -8.83 -29.11
N ASP A 55 20.71 -9.26 -28.60
CA ASP A 55 19.87 -8.41 -27.78
C ASP A 55 20.60 -8.12 -26.47
N VAL A 56 21.05 -6.87 -26.25
CA VAL A 56 21.69 -6.44 -25.00
C VAL A 56 20.84 -6.82 -23.79
N MET A 57 19.52 -6.90 -23.98
CA MET A 57 18.58 -7.27 -22.94
C MET A 57 18.70 -8.71 -22.44
N SER A 58 19.17 -9.64 -23.27
CA SER A 58 19.39 -11.03 -22.83
C SER A 58 20.51 -11.17 -21.80
N TYR A 59 21.33 -10.12 -21.61
CA TYR A 59 22.45 -10.11 -20.68
C TYR A 59 22.20 -9.29 -19.40
N VAL A 60 21.00 -8.73 -19.22
CA VAL A 60 20.68 -7.86 -18.07
C VAL A 60 20.86 -8.57 -16.73
N ASP A 61 20.47 -9.84 -16.63
CA ASP A 61 20.61 -10.59 -15.37
C ASP A 61 22.06 -10.97 -15.07
N ALA A 62 22.86 -11.24 -16.11
CA ALA A 62 24.31 -11.46 -15.97
C ALA A 62 25.01 -10.16 -15.53
N TYR A 63 24.61 -9.01 -16.08
CA TYR A 63 25.10 -7.70 -15.67
C TYR A 63 24.76 -7.38 -14.20
N ARG A 64 23.51 -7.55 -13.80
CA ARG A 64 23.03 -7.26 -12.43
C ARG A 64 23.66 -8.15 -11.36
N SER A 65 23.97 -9.39 -11.71
CA SER A 65 24.64 -10.34 -10.81
C SER A 65 26.16 -10.14 -10.76
N GLY A 66 26.70 -9.16 -11.50
CA GLY A 66 28.14 -8.91 -11.57
C GLY A 66 28.92 -9.98 -12.35
N ARG A 67 28.21 -10.93 -12.99
CA ARG A 67 28.82 -12.01 -13.80
C ARG A 67 29.38 -11.50 -15.12
N MET A 68 28.91 -10.35 -15.60
CA MET A 68 29.40 -9.71 -16.81
C MET A 68 29.45 -8.19 -16.64
N THR A 69 30.46 -7.57 -17.24
CA THR A 69 30.64 -6.13 -17.34
C THR A 69 29.99 -5.58 -18.62
N GLN A 70 29.74 -4.27 -18.66
CA GLN A 70 29.21 -3.61 -19.87
C GLN A 70 30.12 -3.81 -21.09
N LYS A 71 31.43 -3.90 -20.87
CA LYS A 71 32.43 -4.14 -21.92
C LYS A 71 32.31 -5.54 -22.51
N GLU A 72 32.13 -6.56 -21.66
CA GLU A 72 31.94 -7.95 -22.11
C GLU A 72 30.62 -8.12 -22.85
N ILE A 73 29.56 -7.43 -22.43
CA ILE A 73 28.27 -7.43 -23.12
C ILE A 73 28.38 -6.72 -24.48
N ALA A 74 29.12 -5.62 -24.56
CA ALA A 74 29.35 -4.91 -25.82
C ALA A 74 30.10 -5.79 -26.84
N ILE A 75 31.10 -6.54 -26.38
CA ILE A 75 31.84 -7.53 -27.19
C ILE A 75 30.90 -8.65 -27.65
N ALA A 76 30.12 -9.23 -26.72
CA ALA A 76 29.20 -10.33 -27.02
C ALA A 76 28.08 -9.92 -28.00
N CYS A 77 27.57 -8.69 -27.89
CA CYS A 77 26.50 -8.18 -28.74
C CYS A 77 27.00 -7.50 -30.03
N GLY A 78 28.31 -7.41 -30.25
CA GLY A 78 28.90 -6.74 -31.42
C GLY A 78 28.54 -5.24 -31.53
N CYS A 79 28.30 -4.57 -30.40
CA CYS A 79 27.87 -3.17 -30.36
C CYS A 79 28.83 -2.29 -29.55
N SER A 80 28.58 -0.97 -29.53
CA SER A 80 29.45 -0.02 -28.82
C SER A 80 29.13 -0.01 -27.32
N GLY A 81 30.15 0.20 -26.48
CA GLY A 81 29.97 0.36 -25.03
C GLY A 81 28.94 1.44 -24.64
N PRO A 82 28.91 2.62 -25.28
CA PRO A 82 27.87 3.63 -25.04
C PRO A 82 26.44 3.16 -25.35
N TYR A 83 26.26 2.32 -26.38
CA TYR A 83 24.95 1.75 -26.71
C TYR A 83 24.48 0.78 -25.62
N VAL A 84 25.37 -0.11 -25.16
CA VAL A 84 25.10 -1.01 -24.02
C VAL A 84 24.78 -0.23 -22.75
N SER A 85 25.57 0.80 -22.43
CA SER A 85 25.35 1.65 -21.26
C SER A 85 23.99 2.34 -21.31
N LYS A 86 23.59 2.88 -22.47
CA LYS A 86 22.27 3.49 -22.67
C LYS A 86 21.12 2.48 -22.49
N MET A 87 21.23 1.30 -23.10
CA MET A 87 20.20 0.26 -23.02
C MET A 87 20.06 -0.30 -21.61
N LEU A 88 21.18 -0.60 -20.96
CA LEU A 88 21.20 -1.07 -19.57
C LEU A 88 20.67 0.00 -18.61
N ALA A 89 21.05 1.28 -18.79
CA ALA A 89 20.58 2.39 -17.95
C ALA A 89 19.06 2.52 -17.97
N GLN A 90 18.45 2.49 -19.15
CA GLN A 90 16.98 2.57 -19.29
C GLN A 90 16.27 1.44 -18.52
N TYR A 91 16.78 0.20 -18.63
CA TYR A 91 16.17 -0.95 -17.95
C TYR A 91 16.56 -1.12 -16.49
N THR A 92 17.73 -0.62 -16.06
CA THR A 92 18.07 -0.53 -14.64
C THR A 92 17.24 0.54 -13.95
N ASP A 93 17.01 1.67 -14.59
CA ASP A 93 16.17 2.74 -14.04
C ASP A 93 14.71 2.29 -13.96
N GLU A 94 14.20 1.61 -14.97
CA GLU A 94 12.85 1.02 -14.96
C GLU A 94 12.70 -0.08 -13.90
N HIS A 95 13.73 -0.92 -13.72
CA HIS A 95 13.74 -1.94 -12.67
C HIS A 95 13.90 -1.38 -11.26
N ILE A 96 14.75 -0.36 -11.08
CA ILE A 96 14.90 0.36 -9.81
C ILE A 96 13.58 1.06 -9.49
N ARG A 97 12.94 1.69 -10.46
CA ARG A 97 11.60 2.28 -10.32
C ARG A 97 10.57 1.21 -9.97
N SER A 98 10.58 0.05 -10.62
CA SER A 98 9.69 -1.07 -10.33
C SER A 98 9.85 -1.61 -8.90
N LYS A 99 11.10 -1.85 -8.45
CA LYS A 99 11.41 -2.25 -7.08
C LYS A 99 10.94 -1.20 -6.07
N GLN A 100 11.20 0.06 -6.36
CA GLN A 100 10.81 1.17 -5.49
C GLN A 100 9.29 1.32 -5.41
N VAL A 101 8.58 1.21 -6.54
CA VAL A 101 7.12 1.22 -6.60
C VAL A 101 6.54 0.04 -5.80
N LYS A 102 7.11 -1.16 -5.92
CA LYS A 102 6.70 -2.31 -5.12
C LYS A 102 6.86 -2.06 -3.62
N ALA A 103 7.99 -1.48 -3.21
CA ALA A 103 8.25 -1.11 -1.82
C ALA A 103 7.26 -0.04 -1.32
N PHE A 104 6.94 0.95 -2.14
CA PHE A 104 5.94 1.98 -1.80
C PHE A 104 4.54 1.39 -1.64
N ARG A 105 4.13 0.47 -2.53
CA ARG A 105 2.86 -0.25 -2.41
C ARG A 105 2.77 -1.03 -1.11
N GLN A 106 3.83 -1.75 -0.72
CA GLN A 106 3.88 -2.48 0.56
C GLN A 106 3.65 -1.56 1.76
N ILE A 107 4.27 -0.37 1.77
CA ILE A 107 4.05 0.63 2.84
C ILE A 107 2.60 1.10 2.84
N ILE A 108 2.05 1.45 1.67
CA ILE A 108 0.68 1.94 1.52
C ILE A 108 -0.34 0.89 1.97
N ASP A 109 -0.19 -0.36 1.51
CA ASP A 109 -1.10 -1.46 1.84
C ASP A 109 -1.08 -1.74 3.34
N HIS A 110 0.10 -1.70 3.96
CA HIS A 110 0.22 -1.83 5.40
C HIS A 110 -0.49 -0.70 6.14
N ILE A 111 -0.35 0.56 5.71
CA ILE A 111 -1.06 1.70 6.31
C ILE A 111 -2.58 1.57 6.10
N LYS A 112 -3.02 1.09 4.94
CA LYS A 112 -4.46 0.91 4.69
C LYS A 112 -5.09 -0.11 5.65
N GLN A 113 -4.34 -1.15 6.01
CA GLN A 113 -4.81 -2.22 6.88
C GLN A 113 -4.63 -1.90 8.38
N ASN A 114 -3.49 -1.33 8.77
CA ASN A 114 -3.06 -1.22 10.17
C ASN A 114 -2.87 0.23 10.63
N GLY A 115 -3.09 1.19 9.73
CA GLY A 115 -2.83 2.60 9.94
C GLY A 115 -1.36 2.92 10.15
N GLY A 116 -1.12 4.10 10.71
CA GLY A 116 0.21 4.58 11.06
C GLY A 116 0.79 5.61 10.11
N ARG A 117 2.03 5.99 10.39
CA ARG A 117 2.76 7.04 9.66
C ARG A 117 3.72 6.42 8.65
N PRO A 118 3.82 6.93 7.41
CA PRO A 118 4.65 6.33 6.36
C PRO A 118 6.09 6.01 6.76
N LYS A 119 6.78 6.95 7.41
CA LYS A 119 8.17 6.76 7.85
C LYS A 119 8.31 5.67 8.92
N ALA A 120 7.36 5.60 9.85
CA ALA A 120 7.37 4.59 10.91
C ALA A 120 7.06 3.20 10.34
N THR A 121 6.06 3.12 9.46
CA THR A 121 5.69 1.89 8.76
C THR A 121 6.82 1.36 7.89
N ALA A 122 7.50 2.23 7.14
CA ALA A 122 8.66 1.81 6.34
C ALA A 122 9.79 1.24 7.20
N ARG A 123 10.06 1.85 8.37
CA ARG A 123 11.03 1.32 9.34
C ARG A 123 10.63 -0.05 9.87
N LEU A 124 9.34 -0.24 10.21
CA LEU A 124 8.79 -1.53 10.67
C LEU A 124 8.96 -2.63 9.61
N LEU A 125 8.74 -2.30 8.33
CA LEU A 125 8.85 -3.22 7.21
C LEU A 125 10.30 -3.44 6.73
N GLY A 126 11.29 -2.76 7.31
CA GLY A 126 12.69 -2.82 6.86
C GLY A 126 12.92 -2.19 5.49
N ILE A 127 12.05 -1.29 5.04
CA ILE A 127 12.09 -0.67 3.71
C ILE A 127 12.79 0.69 3.81
N PRO A 128 13.83 0.95 2.99
CA PRO A 128 14.44 2.28 2.89
C PRO A 128 13.40 3.34 2.48
N PHE A 129 13.26 4.38 3.29
CA PHE A 129 12.22 5.39 3.11
C PHE A 129 12.79 6.70 2.57
N ASN A 130 12.41 7.05 1.34
CA ASN A 130 12.64 8.37 0.76
C ASN A 130 11.32 9.15 0.71
N SER A 131 11.17 10.14 1.60
CA SER A 131 9.94 10.91 1.75
C SER A 131 9.48 11.57 0.44
N THR A 132 10.39 12.24 -0.26
CA THR A 132 10.06 12.97 -1.50
C THR A 132 9.51 12.04 -2.55
N LYS A 133 10.23 10.95 -2.86
CA LYS A 133 9.80 9.97 -3.87
C LYS A 133 8.50 9.28 -3.49
N PHE A 134 8.31 8.96 -2.21
CA PHE A 134 7.09 8.32 -1.71
C PHE A 134 5.87 9.23 -1.84
N TYR A 135 5.94 10.47 -1.35
CA TYR A 135 4.80 11.40 -1.40
C TYR A 135 4.48 11.86 -2.82
N THR A 136 5.49 11.97 -3.71
CA THR A 136 5.24 12.18 -5.14
C THR A 136 4.43 11.01 -5.72
N TYR A 137 4.87 9.76 -5.49
CA TYR A 137 4.13 8.58 -5.96
C TYR A 137 2.71 8.53 -5.40
N VAL A 138 2.52 8.76 -4.10
CA VAL A 138 1.19 8.76 -3.45
C VAL A 138 0.27 9.81 -4.10
N ARG A 139 0.77 11.01 -4.37
CA ARG A 139 0.02 12.08 -5.05
C ARG A 139 -0.33 11.71 -6.49
N GLU A 140 0.63 11.18 -7.25
CA GLU A 140 0.43 10.72 -8.64
C GLU A 140 -0.63 9.61 -8.72
N GLN A 141 -0.73 8.77 -7.70
CA GLN A 141 -1.73 7.70 -7.63
C GLN A 141 -3.07 8.14 -7.02
N GLY A 142 -3.22 9.41 -6.61
CA GLY A 142 -4.45 9.92 -5.98
C GLY A 142 -4.80 9.24 -4.65
N ILE A 143 -3.80 8.74 -3.91
CA ILE A 143 -4.03 8.02 -2.66
C ILE A 143 -4.02 9.00 -1.49
N ASP A 144 -5.11 9.07 -0.74
CA ASP A 144 -5.15 9.81 0.52
C ASP A 144 -4.79 8.90 1.70
N LEU A 145 -3.57 9.07 2.22
CA LEU A 145 -3.09 8.34 3.39
C LEU A 145 -3.51 8.97 4.72
N LEU A 146 -3.99 10.21 4.73
CA LEU A 146 -4.39 10.88 5.97
C LEU A 146 -5.60 10.21 6.61
N THR A 147 -6.57 9.78 5.79
CA THR A 147 -7.76 9.03 6.22
C THR A 147 -7.44 7.68 6.86
N HIS A 148 -6.26 7.14 6.59
CA HIS A 148 -5.82 5.85 7.12
C HIS A 148 -4.88 5.99 8.33
N GLN A 149 -4.51 7.20 8.74
CA GLN A 149 -3.49 7.43 9.78
C GLN A 149 -3.75 6.66 11.09
N PHE A 150 -5.00 6.51 11.50
CA PHE A 150 -5.39 5.86 12.74
C PHE A 150 -6.13 4.52 12.54
N ALA A 151 -6.37 4.11 11.30
CA ALA A 151 -7.10 2.89 10.98
C ALA A 151 -6.41 1.64 11.55
N GLY A 152 -7.14 0.56 11.78
CA GLY A 152 -6.61 -0.73 12.24
C GLY A 152 -6.19 -0.77 13.71
N LEU A 153 -6.22 0.36 14.43
CA LEU A 153 -5.91 0.40 15.85
C LEU A 153 -7.07 -0.12 16.69
N GLU A 154 -6.79 -1.07 17.57
CA GLU A 154 -7.78 -1.65 18.49
C GLU A 154 -7.65 -1.09 19.91
N TYR A 155 -8.79 -0.75 20.50
CA TYR A 155 -8.90 -0.26 21.88
C TYR A 155 -10.12 -0.90 22.57
N GLY A 156 -9.90 -1.95 23.35
CA GLY A 156 -11.00 -2.74 23.91
C GLY A 156 -11.86 -3.36 22.80
N SER A 157 -13.16 -3.06 22.78
CA SER A 157 -14.09 -3.47 21.71
C SER A 157 -14.19 -2.45 20.57
N TRP A 158 -13.33 -1.43 20.52
CA TRP A 158 -13.25 -0.50 19.40
C TRP A 158 -12.20 -0.93 18.40
N LEU A 159 -12.51 -0.82 17.12
CA LEU A 159 -11.57 -0.88 16.00
C LEU A 159 -11.67 0.45 15.25
N VAL A 160 -10.60 1.24 15.23
CA VAL A 160 -10.57 2.47 14.43
C VAL A 160 -10.55 2.09 12.96
N VAL A 161 -11.42 2.69 12.16
CA VAL A 161 -11.54 2.39 10.72
C VAL A 161 -11.06 3.58 9.91
N ALA A 162 -10.71 3.34 8.64
CA ALA A 162 -10.32 4.42 7.73
C ALA A 162 -11.48 5.41 7.53
N GLY A 163 -11.15 6.69 7.52
CA GLY A 163 -12.12 7.77 7.33
C GLY A 163 -11.56 9.11 7.79
N ASP A 164 -12.38 10.14 7.59
CA ASP A 164 -12.04 11.48 8.03
C ASP A 164 -11.93 11.53 9.55
N TRP A 165 -11.00 12.35 10.01
CA TRP A 165 -10.81 12.63 11.43
C TRP A 165 -10.67 14.13 11.63
N THR A 166 -11.11 14.60 12.79
CA THR A 166 -10.95 16.00 13.18
C THR A 166 -10.04 16.10 14.39
N LYS A 167 -9.29 17.19 14.49
CA LYS A 167 -8.43 17.49 15.64
C LYS A 167 -9.03 18.66 16.40
N GLN A 168 -9.24 18.50 17.70
CA GLN A 168 -9.63 19.59 18.59
C GLN A 168 -8.65 19.63 19.76
N GLY A 169 -7.87 20.70 19.86
CA GLY A 169 -6.77 20.81 20.80
C GLY A 169 -5.72 19.69 20.61
N SER A 170 -5.47 18.91 21.66
CA SER A 170 -4.57 17.75 21.63
C SER A 170 -5.25 16.44 21.25
N ASN A 171 -6.58 16.41 21.12
CA ASN A 171 -7.36 15.21 20.87
C ASN A 171 -7.70 15.04 19.39
N TYR A 172 -7.84 13.78 18.97
CA TYR A 172 -8.32 13.40 17.64
C TYR A 172 -9.68 12.70 17.79
N PHE A 173 -10.60 13.04 16.91
CA PHE A 173 -11.92 12.44 16.80
C PHE A 173 -11.95 11.62 15.53
N VAL A 174 -12.04 10.31 15.68
CA VAL A 174 -11.86 9.34 14.60
C VAL A 174 -13.13 8.54 14.38
N ARG A 175 -13.21 7.90 13.20
CA ARG A 175 -14.24 6.91 12.92
C ARG A 175 -13.85 5.55 13.51
N ALA A 176 -14.76 4.89 14.23
CA ALA A 176 -14.50 3.61 14.85
C ALA A 176 -15.69 2.65 14.80
N LEU A 177 -15.40 1.38 14.53
CA LEU A 177 -16.32 0.25 14.61
C LEU A 177 -16.36 -0.28 16.05
N CYS A 178 -17.56 -0.48 16.59
CA CYS A 178 -17.73 -1.23 17.81
C CYS A 178 -17.87 -2.73 17.48
N LYS A 179 -16.87 -3.53 17.84
CA LYS A 179 -16.82 -4.99 17.62
C LYS A 179 -17.96 -5.76 18.31
N LYS A 180 -18.64 -5.16 19.30
CA LYS A 180 -19.76 -5.80 20.00
C LYS A 180 -21.08 -5.75 19.21
N CYS A 181 -21.41 -4.61 18.60
CA CYS A 181 -22.66 -4.45 17.84
C CYS A 181 -22.47 -4.35 16.33
N GLY A 182 -21.23 -4.29 15.85
CA GLY A 182 -20.93 -4.13 14.43
C GLY A 182 -21.23 -2.73 13.87
N ASN A 183 -21.71 -1.78 14.68
CA ASN A 183 -21.99 -0.43 14.22
C ASN A 183 -20.73 0.44 14.18
N THR A 184 -20.66 1.32 13.19
CA THR A 184 -19.59 2.32 13.04
C THR A 184 -20.06 3.67 13.55
N PHE A 185 -19.19 4.36 14.27
CA PHE A 185 -19.45 5.64 14.91
C PHE A 185 -18.41 6.66 14.44
N ASP A 186 -18.89 7.84 14.06
CA ASP A 186 -18.04 8.99 13.75
C ASP A 186 -17.79 9.81 15.02
N GLY A 187 -16.65 10.49 15.08
CA GLY A 187 -16.37 11.40 16.20
C GLY A 187 -16.00 10.71 17.52
N VAL A 188 -15.37 9.53 17.49
CA VAL A 188 -14.92 8.85 18.70
C VAL A 188 -13.59 9.45 19.17
N SER A 189 -13.54 9.89 20.42
CA SER A 189 -12.35 10.51 21.04
C SER A 189 -11.20 9.51 21.21
N LEU A 190 -10.10 9.72 20.47
CA LEU A 190 -8.91 8.87 20.53
C LEU A 190 -8.24 8.89 21.91
N THR A 191 -8.25 10.04 22.61
CA THR A 191 -7.75 10.11 24.00
C THR A 191 -8.58 9.23 24.94
N ASN A 192 -9.90 9.16 24.76
CA ASN A 192 -10.75 8.28 25.58
C ASN A 192 -10.51 6.80 25.26
N LEU A 193 -10.25 6.47 23.99
CA LEU A 193 -9.86 5.11 23.58
C LEU A 193 -8.53 4.70 24.21
N ARG A 194 -7.50 5.55 24.10
CA ARG A 194 -6.15 5.27 24.63
C ARG A 194 -6.10 5.17 26.15
N SER A 195 -6.88 5.99 26.85
CA SER A 195 -6.98 5.97 28.31
C SER A 195 -7.90 4.87 28.84
N GLY A 196 -8.58 4.11 27.97
CA GLY A 196 -9.53 3.08 28.37
C GLY A 196 -10.84 3.62 28.95
N LYS A 197 -11.07 4.95 28.92
CA LYS A 197 -12.33 5.57 29.37
C LYS A 197 -13.54 5.13 28.54
N SER A 198 -13.31 4.75 27.29
CA SER A 198 -14.32 4.16 26.41
C SER A 198 -13.83 2.84 25.84
N THR A 199 -14.44 1.74 26.28
CA THR A 199 -14.08 0.38 25.83
C THR A 199 -15.06 -0.17 24.78
N CYS A 200 -16.25 0.41 24.63
CA CYS A 200 -17.23 0.07 23.59
C CYS A 200 -18.21 1.24 23.34
N CYS A 201 -19.10 1.13 22.34
CA CYS A 201 -20.07 2.18 22.03
C CYS A 201 -21.08 2.38 23.16
N HIS A 202 -21.70 3.56 23.19
CA HIS A 202 -22.67 3.91 24.23
C HIS A 202 -23.78 2.86 24.35
N ASN A 203 -24.33 2.39 23.23
CA ASN A 203 -25.37 1.36 23.22
C ASN A 203 -24.88 0.01 23.75
N CYS A 204 -23.62 -0.37 23.52
CA CYS A 204 -23.03 -1.60 24.05
C CYS A 204 -22.57 -1.47 25.51
N SER A 205 -22.21 -0.25 25.93
CA SER A 205 -21.96 0.04 27.34
C SER A 205 -23.27 0.04 28.14
N ILE A 206 -24.35 0.56 27.54
CA ILE A 206 -25.73 0.50 28.04
C ILE A 206 -26.30 -0.92 27.90
N GLY A 207 -25.83 -1.73 26.95
CA GLY A 207 -26.24 -3.13 26.79
C GLY A 207 -25.90 -4.01 28.00
N TYR A 208 -25.05 -3.54 28.93
CA TYR A 208 -24.82 -4.15 30.24
C TYR A 208 -25.60 -3.48 31.40
N THR A 209 -26.34 -2.40 31.09
CA THR A 209 -27.12 -1.56 32.01
C THR A 209 -28.25 -0.86 31.25
N HIS A 210 -29.41 -1.53 31.04
CA HIS A 210 -30.76 -0.95 30.79
C HIS A 210 -31.64 -1.63 29.71
N GLY A 211 -31.63 -2.96 29.62
CA GLY A 211 -32.88 -3.65 29.93
C GLY A 211 -32.99 -3.62 31.44
N ARG A 212 -34.08 -3.12 32.03
CA ARG A 212 -34.21 -3.21 33.49
C ARG A 212 -34.13 -4.70 33.84
N LEU A 213 -33.05 -5.13 34.49
CA LEU A 213 -32.86 -6.53 34.87
C LEU A 213 -34.05 -6.93 35.74
N GLN A 214 -34.98 -7.66 35.14
CA GLN A 214 -36.20 -8.08 35.81
C GLN A 214 -35.84 -9.23 36.73
N VAL A 215 -36.44 -9.21 37.91
CA VAL A 215 -36.27 -10.28 38.89
C VAL A 215 -37.58 -11.05 38.91
N LYS A 216 -37.54 -12.37 38.79
CA LYS A 216 -38.72 -13.23 38.96
C LYS A 216 -38.62 -13.96 40.29
N CYS A 217 -39.68 -13.91 41.08
CA CYS A 217 -39.84 -14.84 42.19
C CYS A 217 -40.24 -16.20 41.62
N LEU A 218 -39.39 -17.21 41.81
CA LEU A 218 -39.66 -18.57 41.35
C LEU A 218 -40.76 -19.24 42.18
N THR A 219 -40.95 -18.81 43.44
CA THR A 219 -41.97 -19.35 44.35
C THR A 219 -43.38 -18.84 44.03
N THR A 220 -43.55 -17.53 43.77
CA THR A 220 -44.88 -16.92 43.53
C THR A 220 -45.17 -16.62 42.07
N GLY A 221 -44.14 -16.58 41.21
CA GLY A 221 -44.24 -16.20 39.80
C GLY A 221 -44.19 -14.70 39.54
N ASP A 222 -44.16 -13.86 40.57
CA ASP A 222 -44.16 -12.40 40.44
C ASP A 222 -42.90 -11.89 39.74
N THR A 223 -43.07 -10.89 38.89
CA THR A 223 -41.97 -10.26 38.14
C THR A 223 -41.80 -8.80 38.54
N PHE A 224 -40.62 -8.46 39.01
CA PHE A 224 -40.22 -7.11 39.33
C PHE A 224 -39.61 -6.44 38.11
N LYS A 225 -39.99 -5.18 37.89
CA LYS A 225 -39.56 -4.43 36.70
C LYS A 225 -38.07 -4.10 36.72
N SER A 226 -37.39 -4.18 37.85
CA SER A 226 -35.94 -3.96 38.00
C SER A 226 -35.43 -4.53 39.34
N ILE A 227 -34.12 -4.76 39.47
CA ILE A 227 -33.49 -5.12 40.75
C ILE A 227 -33.75 -4.06 41.85
N ARG A 228 -33.85 -2.77 41.50
CA ARG A 228 -34.19 -1.73 42.48
C ARG A 228 -35.62 -1.84 42.97
N ASN A 229 -36.57 -2.04 42.05
CA ASN A 229 -37.97 -2.27 42.40
C ASN A 229 -38.16 -3.56 43.22
N PHE A 230 -37.35 -4.58 42.95
CA PHE A 230 -37.24 -5.78 43.79
C PHE A 230 -36.71 -5.45 45.19
N ALA A 231 -35.59 -4.73 45.31
CA ALA A 231 -35.01 -4.36 46.60
C ALA A 231 -35.97 -3.55 47.47
N ASP A 232 -36.71 -2.61 46.87
CA ASP A 232 -37.75 -1.83 47.55
C ASP A 232 -38.92 -2.73 48.01
N ALA A 233 -39.31 -3.73 47.21
CA ALA A 233 -40.41 -4.64 47.52
C ALA A 233 -40.10 -5.63 48.65
N ILE A 234 -38.81 -5.91 48.92
CA ILE A 234 -38.36 -6.77 50.01
C ILE A 234 -37.79 -5.97 51.20
N ASP A 235 -37.98 -4.65 51.21
CA ASP A 235 -37.51 -3.72 52.24
C ASP A 235 -35.98 -3.77 52.48
N MET A 236 -35.23 -3.93 51.39
CA MET A 236 -33.76 -4.01 51.39
C MET A 236 -33.13 -3.00 50.41
N SER A 237 -33.73 -1.81 50.28
CA SER A 237 -33.25 -0.75 49.37
C SER A 237 -31.77 -0.40 49.60
N ASP A 238 -31.33 -0.34 50.86
CA ASP A 238 -29.94 -0.05 51.24
C ASP A 238 -28.96 -1.15 50.81
N ALA A 239 -29.44 -2.39 50.66
CA ALA A 239 -28.63 -3.53 50.21
C ALA A 239 -28.65 -3.73 48.68
N TYR A 240 -29.19 -2.77 47.91
CA TYR A 240 -29.32 -2.85 46.45
C TYR A 240 -28.04 -3.32 45.74
N GLN A 241 -26.87 -2.78 46.13
CA GLN A 241 -25.61 -3.15 45.47
C GLN A 241 -25.23 -4.61 45.73
N THR A 242 -25.45 -5.09 46.96
CA THR A 242 -25.20 -6.48 47.36
C THR A 242 -26.11 -7.42 46.59
N LEU A 243 -27.42 -7.14 46.57
CA LEU A 243 -28.42 -7.93 45.83
C LEU A 243 -28.12 -7.97 44.34
N ARG A 244 -27.72 -6.85 43.75
CA ARG A 244 -27.34 -6.75 42.34
C ARG A 244 -26.14 -7.63 42.01
N LEU A 245 -25.14 -7.70 42.90
CA LEU A 245 -23.96 -8.56 42.68
C LEU A 245 -24.31 -10.03 42.83
N GLN A 246 -25.05 -10.41 43.87
CA GLN A 246 -25.46 -11.79 44.12
C GLN A 246 -26.30 -12.34 42.96
N LEU A 247 -27.34 -11.61 42.53
CA LEU A 247 -28.20 -11.99 41.40
C LEU A 247 -27.46 -12.13 40.06
N LYS A 248 -26.30 -11.46 39.90
CA LYS A 248 -25.47 -11.57 38.69
C LYS A 248 -24.49 -12.73 38.74
N GLN A 249 -24.08 -13.13 39.94
CA GLN A 249 -23.05 -14.16 40.14
C GLN A 249 -23.66 -15.54 40.35
N GLN A 250 -24.89 -15.59 40.85
CA GLN A 250 -25.61 -16.82 41.18
C GLN A 250 -26.84 -16.97 40.28
N PRO A 251 -27.20 -18.20 39.89
CA PRO A 251 -28.38 -18.46 39.06
C PRO A 251 -29.69 -18.05 39.75
N SER A 252 -29.73 -18.20 41.08
CA SER A 252 -30.82 -17.76 41.94
C SER A 252 -30.31 -17.42 43.34
N ILE A 253 -31.11 -16.66 44.10
CA ILE A 253 -30.86 -16.30 45.50
C ILE A 253 -32.12 -16.56 46.34
N VAL A 254 -31.94 -16.90 47.61
CA VAL A 254 -33.04 -17.12 48.56
C VAL A 254 -33.08 -15.98 49.58
N ILE A 255 -34.24 -15.31 49.69
CA ILE A 255 -34.49 -14.24 50.65
C ILE A 255 -35.89 -14.43 51.23
N ASN A 256 -36.01 -14.39 52.57
CA ASN A 256 -37.28 -14.56 53.29
C ASN A 256 -38.04 -15.82 52.81
N ASP A 257 -37.33 -16.95 52.73
CA ASP A 257 -37.83 -18.26 52.27
C ASP A 257 -38.41 -18.29 50.84
N ARG A 258 -38.06 -17.31 50.01
CA ARG A 258 -38.47 -17.23 48.60
C ARG A 258 -37.26 -17.18 47.69
N GLU A 259 -37.36 -17.87 46.56
CA GLU A 259 -36.27 -17.93 45.57
C GLU A 259 -36.49 -16.92 44.44
N TYR A 260 -35.43 -16.22 44.06
CA TYR A 260 -35.44 -15.17 43.04
C TYR A 260 -34.34 -15.39 42.01
N SER A 261 -34.63 -15.12 40.73
CA SER A 261 -33.66 -15.20 39.64
C SER A 261 -33.77 -14.01 38.69
N LEU A 262 -32.69 -13.74 37.95
CA LEU A 262 -32.73 -12.77 36.85
C LEU A 262 -33.42 -13.37 35.64
N ILE A 263 -34.39 -12.64 35.09
CA ILE A 263 -34.95 -12.95 33.77
C ILE A 263 -33.92 -12.51 32.73
N HIS A 264 -33.27 -13.49 32.11
CA HIS A 264 -32.38 -13.26 30.99
C HIS A 264 -33.24 -13.21 29.73
N SER A 265 -33.44 -12.01 29.19
CA SER A 265 -34.07 -11.80 27.88
C SER A 265 -33.07 -12.02 26.75
#